data_AF-A0AAV7QL63-F1
#
_entry.id   AF-A0AAV7QL63-F1
#
_cell.length_a   1.000
_cell.length_b   1.000
_cell.length_c   1.000
_cell.angle_alpha   90.00
_cell.angle_beta   90.00
_cell.angle_gamma   90.00
#
_symmetry.space_group_name_H-M   'P 1'
#
loop_
_entity.id
_entity.type
_entity.pdbx_description
1 polymer ?
#
loop_
_entity_poly.entity_id
_entity_poly.type
_entity_poly.pdbx_seq_one_letter_code
_entity_poly.pdbx_strand_id
1 'polypeptide(L)'
;MEQSHVIVTYRLDRATIHELCAQLEPDLMSAIRHPTGIPPLVAVLSVLHFLASGSLQTTVAISSWMSQPMFSNVLSKVLSALLKHMGSYIVFPQVEDLPTVKGDFYALGHIPNIIGDINGTHVALVPPRRSEQVYRNRKSCH
;
A
#
# COMPACT_ATOMS: atom_id res chain seq x y z
N MET A 1 20.22 -6.63 2.91
CA MET A 1 19.57 -5.38 2.42
C MET A 1 19.61 -4.35 3.54
N GLU A 2 20.05 -3.13 3.25
CA GLU A 2 20.00 -2.01 4.19
C GLU A 2 18.54 -1.58 4.44
N GLN A 3 18.22 -1.03 5.63
CA GLN A 3 16.83 -0.69 6.01
C GLN A 3 16.19 0.33 5.06
N SER A 4 16.99 1.29 4.58
CA SER A 4 16.61 2.29 3.58
C SER A 4 16.06 1.63 2.30
N HIS A 5 16.72 0.59 1.81
CA HIS A 5 16.30 -0.14 0.62
C HIS A 5 15.00 -0.95 0.84
N VAL A 6 14.78 -1.49 2.05
CA VAL A 6 13.56 -2.23 2.39
C VAL A 6 12.33 -1.31 2.32
N ILE A 7 12.42 -0.13 2.95
CA ILE A 7 11.33 0.85 2.96
C ILE A 7 11.02 1.36 1.55
N VAL A 8 12.04 1.62 0.74
CA VAL A 8 11.84 2.04 -0.67
C VAL A 8 11.13 0.95 -1.47
N THR A 9 11.50 -0.33 -1.26
CA THR A 9 10.99 -1.47 -2.06
C THR A 9 9.59 -1.90 -1.67
N TYR A 10 9.26 -1.89 -0.37
CA TYR A 10 8.04 -2.48 0.17
C TYR A 10 7.12 -1.48 0.87
N ARG A 11 7.52 -0.21 1.01
CA ARG A 11 6.83 0.85 1.78
C ARG A 11 6.64 0.56 3.28
N LEU A 12 7.21 -0.54 3.76
CA LEU A 12 7.20 -0.97 5.14
C LEU A 12 8.63 -1.23 5.59
N ASP A 13 8.87 -1.05 6.88
CA ASP A 13 10.14 -1.41 7.49
C ASP A 13 10.20 -2.92 7.79
N ARG A 14 11.40 -3.44 8.05
CA ARG A 14 11.60 -4.88 8.26
C ARG A 14 10.78 -5.44 9.43
N ALA A 15 10.67 -4.71 10.54
CA ALA A 15 9.95 -5.17 11.72
C ALA A 15 8.46 -5.29 11.39
N THR A 16 7.87 -4.28 10.75
CA THR A 16 6.47 -4.31 10.31
C THR A 16 6.19 -5.44 9.34
N ILE A 17 7.12 -5.73 8.41
CA ILE A 17 6.96 -6.86 7.47
C ILE A 17 6.93 -8.20 8.22
N HIS A 18 7.81 -8.39 9.20
CA HIS A 18 7.81 -9.63 10.00
C HIS A 18 6.54 -9.77 10.83
N GLU A 19 6.09 -8.69 11.46
CA GLU A 19 4.84 -8.67 12.22
C GLU A 19 3.64 -9.00 11.33
N LEU A 20 3.54 -8.32 10.17
CA LEU A 20 2.50 -8.58 9.18
C LEU A 20 2.53 -10.04 8.71
N CYS A 21 3.72 -10.57 8.42
CA CYS A 21 3.86 -11.96 7.98
C CYS A 21 3.37 -12.93 9.06
N ALA A 22 3.72 -12.72 10.33
CA ALA A 22 3.28 -13.55 11.44
C ALA A 22 1.75 -13.49 11.63
N GLN A 23 1.14 -12.31 11.46
CA GLN A 23 -0.32 -12.15 11.55
C GLN A 23 -1.06 -12.87 10.41
N LEU A 24 -0.51 -12.84 9.19
CA LEU A 24 -1.14 -13.45 8.02
C LEU A 24 -0.86 -14.96 7.90
N GLU A 25 0.16 -15.48 8.57
CA GLU A 25 0.59 -16.88 8.46
C GLU A 25 -0.54 -17.91 8.68
N PRO A 26 -1.43 -17.79 9.69
CA PRO A 26 -2.52 -18.74 9.89
C PRO A 26 -3.50 -18.79 8.70
N ASP A 27 -3.81 -17.63 8.11
CA ASP A 27 -4.68 -17.52 6.95
C ASP A 27 -4.03 -18.09 5.68
N LEU A 28 -2.74 -17.80 5.50
CA LEU A 28 -1.96 -18.25 4.35
C LEU A 28 -1.67 -19.76 4.40
N MET A 29 -1.37 -20.33 5.57
CA MET A 29 -1.16 -21.77 5.73
C MET A 29 -2.43 -22.59 5.45
N SER A 30 -3.60 -22.04 5.78
CA SER A 30 -4.89 -22.68 5.46
C SER A 30 -5.23 -22.57 3.97
N ALA A 31 -4.98 -21.40 3.35
CA ALA A 31 -5.32 -21.13 1.96
C ALA A 31 -4.30 -21.66 0.94
N ILE A 32 -3.02 -21.81 1.31
CA ILE A 32 -1.91 -22.27 0.48
C ILE A 32 -1.58 -23.74 0.82
N ARG A 33 -2.58 -24.57 1.14
CA ARG A 33 -2.41 -26.03 1.23
C ARG A 33 -1.98 -26.59 -0.15
N HIS A 34 -0.66 -26.55 -0.36
CA HIS A 34 0.22 -27.08 -1.41
C HIS A 34 -0.38 -27.43 -2.77
N PRO A 35 0.04 -26.67 -3.82
CA PRO A 35 0.99 -27.25 -4.78
C PRO A 35 2.13 -26.33 -5.25
N THR A 36 2.26 -25.08 -4.76
CA THR A 36 3.25 -24.11 -5.31
C THR A 36 4.60 -24.09 -4.60
N GLY A 37 4.69 -24.58 -3.35
CA GLY A 37 5.95 -24.62 -2.58
C GLY A 37 6.49 -23.25 -2.13
N ILE A 38 5.68 -22.19 -2.20
CA ILE A 38 6.11 -20.83 -1.89
C ILE A 38 6.00 -20.57 -0.37
N PRO A 39 7.08 -20.17 0.31
CA PRO A 39 7.02 -19.77 1.72
C PRO A 39 6.10 -18.56 1.95
N PRO A 40 5.35 -18.49 3.07
CA PRO A 40 4.47 -17.36 3.38
C PRO A 40 5.16 -16.00 3.30
N LEU A 41 6.39 -15.89 3.79
CA LEU A 41 7.19 -14.67 3.71
C LEU A 41 7.44 -14.23 2.25
N VAL A 42 7.74 -15.18 1.36
CA VAL A 42 7.96 -14.88 -0.07
C VAL A 42 6.65 -14.39 -0.69
N ALA A 43 5.53 -15.07 -0.40
CA ALA A 43 4.21 -14.64 -0.87
C ALA A 43 3.87 -13.20 -0.43
N VAL A 44 4.08 -12.89 0.86
CA VAL A 44 3.83 -11.55 1.41
C VAL A 44 4.75 -10.51 0.78
N LEU A 45 6.05 -10.77 0.70
CA LEU A 45 7.02 -9.84 0.09
C LEU A 45 6.72 -9.57 -1.40
N SER A 46 6.36 -10.61 -2.16
CA SER A 46 6.00 -10.48 -3.57
C SER A 46 4.77 -9.58 -3.77
N VAL A 47 3.76 -9.74 -2.92
CA VAL A 47 2.54 -8.92 -2.97
C VAL A 47 2.80 -7.50 -2.49
N LEU A 48 3.57 -7.32 -1.41
CA LEU A 48 3.98 -5.98 -0.95
C LEU A 48 4.77 -5.25 -2.04
N HIS A 49 5.68 -5.93 -2.72
CA HIS A 49 6.44 -5.31 -3.82
C HIS A 49 5.52 -4.87 -4.98
N PHE A 50 4.51 -5.67 -5.31
CA PHE A 50 3.50 -5.29 -6.31
C PHE A 50 2.70 -4.07 -5.89
N LEU A 51 2.18 -4.05 -4.67
CA LEU A 51 1.41 -2.91 -4.13
C LEU A 51 2.27 -1.64 -4.03
N ALA A 52 3.52 -1.77 -3.61
CA ALA A 52 4.46 -0.66 -3.43
C ALA A 52 4.96 -0.04 -4.74
N SER A 53 5.13 -0.87 -5.77
CA SER A 53 5.69 -0.45 -7.07
C SER A 53 4.64 0.07 -8.04
N GLY A 54 3.37 -0.31 -7.86
CA GLY A 54 2.31 -0.02 -8.85
C GLY A 54 2.58 -0.64 -10.22
N SER A 55 3.49 -1.61 -10.31
CA SER A 55 3.91 -2.24 -11.56
C SER A 55 2.91 -3.28 -12.03
N LEU A 56 3.04 -3.71 -13.29
CA LEU A 56 2.24 -4.81 -13.84
C LEU A 56 2.57 -6.12 -13.10
N GLN A 57 1.56 -6.98 -12.93
CA GLN A 57 1.74 -8.28 -12.27
C GLN A 57 2.82 -9.13 -12.94
N THR A 58 2.96 -9.03 -14.27
CA THR A 58 3.98 -9.76 -15.05
C THR A 58 5.40 -9.38 -14.64
N THR A 59 5.67 -8.10 -14.41
CA THR A 59 6.99 -7.60 -13.96
C THR A 59 7.33 -8.10 -12.55
N VAL A 60 6.33 -8.16 -11.67
CA VAL A 60 6.53 -8.60 -10.28
C VAL A 60 6.59 -10.14 -10.15
N ALA A 61 5.85 -10.86 -11.00
CA ALA A 61 5.93 -12.32 -11.07
C ALA A 61 7.34 -12.78 -11.49
N ILE A 62 7.94 -12.12 -12.50
CA ILE A 62 9.30 -12.41 -12.96
C ILE A 62 10.33 -12.19 -11.85
N SER A 63 10.26 -11.06 -11.13
CA SER A 63 11.20 -10.77 -10.02
C SER A 63 11.02 -11.69 -8.81
N SER A 64 9.85 -12.32 -8.69
CA SER A 64 9.54 -13.29 -7.63
C SER A 64 9.76 -14.75 -8.03
N TRP A 65 10.29 -15.02 -9.24
CA TRP A 65 10.44 -16.37 -9.80
C TRP A 65 9.12 -17.16 -9.86
N MET A 66 7.99 -16.45 -10.03
CA MET A 66 6.66 -17.04 -10.14
C MET A 66 6.15 -16.92 -11.58
N SER A 67 5.37 -17.91 -12.03
CA SER A 67 4.55 -17.73 -13.23
C SER A 67 3.43 -16.73 -12.94
N GLN A 68 2.93 -16.02 -13.96
CA GLN A 68 1.84 -15.06 -13.77
C GLN A 68 0.58 -15.69 -13.13
N PRO A 69 0.12 -16.90 -13.52
CA PRO A 69 -1.02 -17.54 -12.86
C PRO A 69 -0.76 -17.87 -11.39
N MET A 70 0.47 -18.29 -11.06
CA MET A 70 0.89 -18.54 -9.69
C MET A 70 0.86 -17.24 -8.86
N PHE A 71 1.44 -16.17 -9.40
CA PHE A 71 1.42 -14.86 -8.74
C PHE A 71 0.00 -14.33 -8.55
N SER A 72 -0.88 -14.47 -9.54
CA SER A 72 -2.30 -14.07 -9.42
C SER A 72 -3.00 -14.81 -8.28
N ASN A 73 -2.74 -16.11 -8.13
CA ASN A 73 -3.31 -16.89 -7.02
C ASN A 73 -2.73 -16.46 -5.66
N VAL A 74 -1.43 -16.17 -5.59
CA VAL A 74 -0.77 -15.65 -4.39
C VAL A 74 -1.34 -14.29 -4.00
N LEU A 75 -1.46 -13.37 -4.97
CA LEU A 75 -2.01 -12.03 -4.78
C LEU A 75 -3.41 -12.11 -4.17
N SER A 76 -4.31 -12.90 -4.74
CA SER A 76 -5.67 -13.05 -4.22
C SER A 76 -5.68 -13.56 -2.79
N LYS A 77 -4.86 -14.57 -2.45
CA LYS A 77 -4.81 -15.14 -1.10
C LYS A 77 -4.26 -14.16 -0.07
N VAL A 78 -3.18 -13.45 -0.38
CA VAL A 78 -2.60 -12.45 0.52
C VAL A 78 -3.55 -11.27 0.70
N LEU A 79 -4.20 -10.78 -0.37
CA LEU A 79 -5.20 -9.73 -0.25
C LEU A 79 -6.40 -10.17 0.60
N SER A 80 -6.91 -11.39 0.41
CA SER A 80 -7.98 -11.91 1.26
C SER A 80 -7.56 -12.00 2.73
N ALA A 81 -6.32 -12.41 3.02
CA ALA A 81 -5.81 -12.42 4.38
C ALA A 81 -5.74 -11.00 4.95
N LEU A 82 -5.16 -10.04 4.22
CA LEU A 82 -5.08 -8.63 4.63
C LEU A 82 -6.46 -8.03 4.93
N LEU A 83 -7.47 -8.30 4.09
CA LEU A 83 -8.83 -7.79 4.27
C LEU A 83 -9.49 -8.30 5.55
N LYS A 84 -9.16 -9.51 6.03
CA LYS A 84 -9.68 -10.01 7.32
C LYS A 84 -9.19 -9.19 8.50
N HIS A 85 -7.98 -8.64 8.41
CA HIS A 85 -7.36 -7.86 9.48
C HIS A 85 -7.56 -6.35 9.32
N MET A 86 -8.18 -5.88 8.22
CA MET A 86 -8.27 -4.46 7.88
C MET A 86 -8.94 -3.61 8.97
N GLY A 87 -9.93 -4.16 9.67
CA GLY A 87 -10.67 -3.43 10.71
C GLY A 87 -9.81 -3.02 11.91
N SER A 88 -8.68 -3.70 12.13
CA SER A 88 -7.72 -3.35 13.18
C SER A 88 -6.81 -2.18 12.81
N TYR A 89 -6.73 -1.84 11.51
CA TYR A 89 -5.77 -0.87 10.98
C TYR A 89 -6.44 0.34 10.31
N ILE A 90 -7.64 0.16 9.77
CA ILE A 90 -8.36 1.20 9.03
C ILE A 90 -9.66 1.50 9.78
N VAL A 91 -9.64 2.60 10.52
CA VAL A 91 -10.81 3.11 11.26
C VAL A 91 -11.22 4.44 10.62
N PHE A 92 -12.45 4.51 10.15
CA PHE A 92 -13.04 5.75 9.65
C PHE A 92 -13.75 6.49 10.79
N PRO A 93 -13.68 7.83 10.82
CA PRO A 93 -14.36 8.60 11.84
C PRO A 93 -15.87 8.41 11.74
N GLN A 94 -16.53 8.31 12.89
CA GLN A 94 -17.98 8.26 12.99
C GLN A 94 -18.57 9.67 12.93
N VAL A 95 -19.90 9.77 12.83
CA VAL A 95 -20.61 11.05 12.65
C VAL A 95 -20.29 12.02 13.81
N GLU A 96 -20.19 11.49 15.01
CA GLU A 96 -19.80 12.17 16.25
C GLU A 96 -18.37 12.70 16.25
N ASP A 97 -17.45 12.06 15.52
CA ASP A 97 -16.04 12.46 15.44
C ASP A 97 -15.80 13.55 14.37
N LEU A 98 -16.72 13.69 13.41
CA LEU A 98 -16.55 14.60 12.26
C LEU A 98 -16.26 16.06 12.64
N PRO A 99 -16.90 16.67 13.67
CA PRO A 99 -16.59 18.05 14.05
C PRO A 99 -15.14 18.21 14.48
N THR A 100 -14.62 17.26 15.27
CA THR A 100 -13.24 17.25 15.76
C THR A 100 -12.27 17.06 14.60
N VAL A 101 -12.47 16.01 13.79
CA VAL A 101 -11.58 15.70 12.66
C VAL A 101 -11.50 16.88 11.67
N LYS A 102 -12.64 17.48 11.32
CA LYS A 102 -12.68 18.65 10.44
C LYS A 102 -11.96 19.86 11.04
N GLY A 103 -12.11 20.07 12.34
CA GLY A 103 -11.43 21.13 13.08
C GLY A 103 -9.91 20.97 13.02
N ASP A 104 -9.42 19.76 13.29
CA ASP A 104 -7.99 19.44 13.31
C ASP A 104 -7.34 19.63 11.94
N PHE A 105 -7.97 19.14 10.86
CA PHE A 105 -7.47 19.36 9.50
C PHE A 105 -7.51 20.83 9.08
N TYR A 106 -8.55 21.57 9.49
CA TYR A 106 -8.62 23.01 9.22
C TYR A 106 -7.51 23.77 9.95
N ALA A 107 -7.20 23.40 11.20
CA ALA A 107 -6.09 23.99 11.95
C ALA A 107 -4.73 23.68 11.31
N LEU A 108 -4.56 22.50 10.71
CA LEU A 108 -3.31 22.09 10.07
C LEU A 108 -3.04 22.81 8.74
N GLY A 109 -4.07 22.98 7.91
CA GLY A 109 -3.89 23.39 6.51
C GLY A 109 -4.88 24.42 5.98
N HIS A 110 -5.83 24.90 6.79
CA HIS A 110 -6.92 25.79 6.39
C HIS A 110 -7.81 25.24 5.26
N ILE A 111 -7.84 23.90 5.11
CA ILE A 111 -8.71 23.24 4.13
C ILE A 111 -9.99 22.78 4.85
N PRO A 112 -11.17 23.32 4.48
CA PRO A 112 -12.40 23.00 5.17
C PRO A 112 -12.91 21.59 4.81
N ASN A 113 -13.63 20.98 5.75
CA ASN A 113 -14.37 19.72 5.55
C ASN A 113 -13.54 18.47 5.21
N ILE A 114 -12.23 18.45 5.51
CA ILE A 114 -11.44 17.21 5.43
C ILE A 114 -11.85 16.27 6.58
N ILE A 115 -12.09 15.01 6.25
CA ILE A 115 -12.45 13.95 7.22
C ILE A 115 -11.39 12.82 7.31
N GLY A 116 -10.27 12.99 6.62
CA GLY A 116 -9.19 12.03 6.54
C GLY A 116 -8.29 12.33 5.34
N ASP A 117 -7.05 11.87 5.41
CA ASP A 117 -6.14 11.86 4.27
C ASP A 117 -5.59 10.45 4.05
N ILE A 118 -5.24 10.19 2.80
CA ILE A 118 -4.46 9.02 2.41
C ILE A 118 -3.23 9.61 1.74
N ASN A 119 -2.06 9.04 2.00
CA ASN A 119 -0.82 9.49 1.36
C ASN A 119 -1.04 9.58 -0.16
N GLY A 120 -1.04 10.80 -0.68
CA GLY A 120 -1.49 11.10 -2.03
C GLY A 120 -0.48 10.65 -3.09
N THR A 121 -0.99 10.17 -4.23
CA THR A 121 -0.16 10.03 -5.43
C THR A 121 -0.18 11.35 -6.18
N HIS A 122 1.00 11.96 -6.38
CA HIS A 122 1.14 13.09 -7.30
C HIS A 122 0.97 12.58 -8.74
N VAL A 123 -0.19 12.86 -9.33
CA VAL A 123 -0.43 12.61 -10.77
C VAL A 123 0.12 13.79 -11.53
N ALA A 124 1.01 13.52 -12.51
CA ALA A 124 1.57 14.59 -13.31
C ALA A 124 0.49 15.21 -14.20
N LEU A 125 0.37 16.53 -14.17
CA LEU A 125 -0.63 17.27 -14.95
C LEU A 125 0.04 17.98 -16.13
N VAL A 126 -0.72 18.18 -17.22
CA VAL A 126 -0.32 19.14 -18.26
C VAL A 126 -0.84 20.50 -17.82
N PRO A 127 0.02 21.42 -17.38
CA PRO A 127 -0.43 22.69 -16.83
C PRO A 127 -0.89 23.65 -17.96
N PRO A 128 -1.81 24.59 -17.66
CA PRO A 128 -2.17 25.64 -18.60
C PRO A 128 -0.97 26.56 -18.89
N ARG A 129 -0.75 26.93 -20.17
CA ARG A 129 0.41 27.75 -20.59
C ARG A 129 0.53 29.11 -19.89
N ARG A 130 -0.58 29.71 -19.45
CA ARG A 130 -0.60 31.06 -18.85
C ARG A 130 -0.38 31.06 -17.34
N SER A 131 -0.46 29.92 -16.67
CA SER A 131 -0.42 29.81 -15.21
C SER A 131 0.39 28.62 -14.71
N GLU A 132 1.30 28.11 -15.54
CA GLU A 132 2.13 26.93 -15.26
C GLU A 132 2.76 26.91 -13.87
N GLN A 133 3.33 28.05 -13.45
CA GLN A 133 4.00 28.19 -12.15
C GLN A 133 3.08 27.89 -10.94
N VAL A 134 1.76 28.08 -11.08
CA VAL A 134 0.77 27.83 -10.01
C VAL A 134 0.53 26.32 -9.82
N TYR A 135 0.85 25.50 -10.82
CA TYR A 135 0.65 24.05 -10.80
C TYR A 135 1.93 23.29 -10.44
N ARG A 136 3.02 24.00 -10.11
CA ARG A 136 4.31 23.39 -9.85
C ARG A 136 4.37 22.88 -8.40
N ASN A 137 4.63 21.59 -8.23
CA ASN A 137 4.72 20.93 -6.92
C ASN A 137 6.12 21.03 -6.30
N ARG A 138 6.28 20.56 -5.06
CA ARG A 138 7.56 20.52 -4.32
C ARG A 138 8.71 19.83 -5.09
N LYS A 139 8.39 18.90 -5.99
CA LYS A 139 9.37 18.18 -6.83
C LYS A 139 9.70 18.93 -8.13
N SER A 140 9.27 20.17 -8.27
CA SER A 140 9.43 20.99 -9.48
C SER A 140 8.75 20.43 -10.74
N CYS A 141 7.85 19.47 -10.58
CA CYS A 141 7.00 18.92 -11.64
C CYS A 141 5.57 19.51 -11.55
N HIS A 142 4.75 19.24 -12.54
CA HIS A 142 3.31 19.53 -12.55
C HIS A 142 2.56 18.23 -12.31
#